data_AF-A0A1B5E4T3-F1
#
_entry.id   AF-A0A1B5E4T3-F1
#
_cell.length_a   1.000
_cell.length_b   1.000
_cell.length_c   1.000
_cell.angle_alpha   90.00
_cell.angle_beta   90.00
_cell.angle_gamma   90.00
#
_symmetry.space_group_name_H-M   'P 1'
#
loop_
_entity.id
_entity.type
_entity.pdbx_description
1 polymer ?
#
loop_
_entity_poly.entity_id
_entity_poly.type
_entity_poly.pdbx_seq_one_letter_code
_entity_poly.pdbx_strand_id
1 'polypeptide(L)'
;MLADRPQRTYGVSLERWGQISASLNVVDIIPFRDSAISRIQVWPFDPLSLAPEAMKIAVAVSYTALELIREPRLVGAINHVLHAYDFQADPHER
;
A
#
# COMPACT_ATOMS: atom_id res chain seq x y z
N MET A 1 -5.99 1.59 -11.16
CA MET A 1 -4.60 1.96 -10.80
C MET A 1 -4.50 1.91 -9.28
N LEU A 2 -3.73 0.98 -8.72
CA LEU A 2 -3.50 0.81 -7.27
C LEU A 2 -2.52 1.87 -6.73
N ALA A 3 -2.71 3.15 -7.10
CA ALA A 3 -1.85 4.28 -6.71
C ALA A 3 -2.36 5.61 -7.28
N ASP A 4 -3.68 5.87 -7.30
CA ASP A 4 -4.23 7.13 -7.83
C ASP A 4 -3.97 8.35 -6.90
N ARG A 5 -3.06 8.17 -5.94
CA ARG A 5 -2.61 9.21 -5.02
C ARG A 5 -1.50 10.03 -5.70
N PRO A 6 -1.47 11.35 -5.49
CA PRO A 6 -0.41 12.22 -6.00
C PRO A 6 0.98 11.90 -5.44
N GLN A 7 1.03 11.34 -4.23
CA GLN A 7 2.26 11.00 -3.53
C GLN A 7 2.85 9.68 -4.03
N ARG A 8 4.16 9.69 -4.29
CA ARG A 8 4.90 8.46 -4.57
C ARG A 8 4.85 7.55 -3.35
N THR A 9 4.62 6.26 -3.57
CA THR A 9 4.63 5.24 -2.51
C THR A 9 5.82 4.32 -2.70
N TYR A 10 6.58 4.06 -1.64
CA TYR A 10 7.70 3.13 -1.61
C TYR A 10 7.47 2.06 -0.54
N GLY A 11 7.84 0.82 -0.83
CA GLY A 11 7.89 -0.27 0.14
C GLY A 11 9.31 -0.43 0.70
N VAL A 12 9.44 -0.60 2.01
CA VAL A 12 10.72 -0.91 2.69
C VAL A 12 10.51 -2.02 3.72
N SER A 13 11.56 -2.79 4.00
CA SER A 13 11.55 -3.73 5.13
C SER A 13 11.62 -2.99 6.47
N LEU A 14 11.15 -3.65 7.54
CA LEU A 14 11.26 -3.14 8.90
C LEU A 14 12.71 -2.86 9.32
N GLU A 15 13.64 -3.73 8.94
CA GLU A 15 15.07 -3.54 9.17
C GLU A 15 15.56 -2.26 8.47
N ARG A 16 15.23 -2.10 7.18
CA ARG A 16 15.64 -0.93 6.41
C ARG A 16 15.03 0.36 6.97
N TRP A 17 13.78 0.31 7.41
CA TRP A 17 13.12 1.42 8.08
C TRP A 17 13.87 1.85 9.35
N GLY A 18 14.32 0.90 10.16
CA GLY A 18 15.13 1.18 11.35
C GLY A 18 16.44 1.93 11.03
N GLN A 19 17.02 1.69 9.85
CA GLN A 19 18.25 2.35 9.41
C GLN A 19 18.02 3.77 8.86
N ILE A 20 16.92 3.99 8.13
CA ILE A 20 16.70 5.25 7.40
C ILE A 20 15.80 6.25 8.14
N SER A 21 14.96 5.79 9.07
CA SER A 21 13.93 6.62 9.71
C SER A 21 14.49 7.86 10.39
N ALA A 22 15.66 7.75 11.04
CA ALA A 22 16.34 8.88 11.68
C ALA A 22 16.83 9.96 10.70
N SER A 23 16.97 9.63 9.41
CA SER A 23 17.40 10.55 8.35
C SER A 23 16.23 11.18 7.59
N LEU A 24 15.00 10.76 7.87
CA LEU A 24 13.80 11.20 7.18
C LEU A 24 12.99 12.14 8.08
N ASN A 25 12.37 13.16 7.46
CA ASN A 25 11.40 13.99 8.15
C ASN A 25 10.01 13.35 8.04
N VAL A 26 9.54 12.73 9.12
CA VAL A 26 8.18 12.16 9.19
C VAL A 26 7.20 13.29 9.49
N VAL A 27 6.17 13.42 8.67
CA VAL A 27 5.16 14.48 8.77
C VAL A 27 3.80 13.90 9.12
N ASP A 28 3.11 14.51 10.09
CA ASP A 28 1.78 14.08 10.53
C ASP A 28 0.64 14.74 9.73
N ILE A 29 0.93 15.89 9.12
CA ILE A 29 -0.02 16.66 8.32
C ILE A 29 0.38 16.53 6.86
N ILE A 30 -0.53 15.98 6.05
CA ILE A 30 -0.31 15.76 4.62
C ILE A 30 -1.22 16.71 3.84
N PRO A 31 -0.70 17.80 3.26
CA PRO A 31 -1.48 18.67 2.40
C PRO A 31 -1.98 17.92 1.16
N PHE A 32 -3.16 18.29 0.68
CA PHE A 32 -3.74 17.67 -0.50
C PHE A 32 -2.82 17.87 -1.72
N ARG A 33 -2.43 16.77 -2.38
CA ARG A 33 -1.58 16.75 -3.59
C ARG A 33 -0.17 17.31 -3.44
N ASP A 34 0.36 17.41 -2.23
CA ASP A 34 1.78 17.75 -2.07
C ASP A 34 2.66 16.61 -2.63
N SER A 35 3.43 16.91 -3.68
CA SER A 35 4.34 15.98 -4.35
C SER A 35 5.73 15.91 -3.71
N ALA A 36 6.03 16.82 -2.77
CA ALA A 36 7.25 16.75 -1.97
C ALA A 36 7.17 15.66 -0.89
N ILE A 37 5.96 15.20 -0.55
CA ILE A 37 5.73 14.13 0.43
C ILE A 37 5.66 12.79 -0.29
N SER A 38 6.37 11.80 0.25
CA SER A 38 6.28 10.40 -0.18
C SER A 38 5.70 9.54 0.93
N ARG A 39 4.94 8.51 0.54
CA ARG A 39 4.42 7.49 1.45
C ARG A 39 5.40 6.34 1.54
N ILE A 40 5.70 5.91 2.77
CA ILE A 40 6.50 4.71 3.04
C ILE A 40 5.57 3.64 3.60
N GLN A 41 5.53 2.47 2.95
CA GLN A 41 4.94 1.26 3.52
C GLN A 41 6.06 0.42 4.14
N VAL A 42 5.95 0.12 5.42
CA VAL A 42 6.91 -0.71 6.14
C VAL A 42 6.38 -2.14 6.22
N TRP A 43 7.18 -3.10 5.76
CA TRP A 43 6.81 -4.51 5.65
C TRP A 43 7.66 -5.38 6.58
N PRO A 44 7.12 -6.51 7.08
CA PRO A 44 7.87 -7.44 7.92
C PRO A 44 8.94 -8.25 7.15
N PHE A 45 9.02 -8.08 5.83
CA PHE A 45 9.98 -8.74 4.93
C PHE A 45 10.53 -7.71 3.92
N ASP A 46 11.56 -8.09 3.14
CA ASP A 46 12.05 -7.27 2.05
C ASP A 46 11.08 -7.31 0.85
N PRO A 47 10.37 -6.22 0.51
CA PRO A 47 9.44 -6.22 -0.61
C PRO A 47 10.13 -6.51 -1.95
N LEU A 48 11.43 -6.24 -2.09
CA LEU A 48 12.19 -6.56 -3.31
C LEU A 48 12.45 -8.05 -3.50
N SER A 49 12.30 -8.85 -2.43
CA SER A 49 12.44 -10.31 -2.49
C SER A 49 11.19 -11.01 -3.03
N LEU A 50 10.06 -10.31 -3.15
CA LEU A 50 8.81 -10.91 -3.62
C LEU A 50 8.82 -11.13 -5.13
N ALA A 51 8.45 -12.34 -5.55
CA ALA A 51 8.02 -12.57 -6.93
C ALA A 51 6.81 -11.69 -7.27
N PRO A 52 6.61 -11.30 -8.55
CA PRO A 52 5.52 -10.41 -8.95
C PRO A 52 4.14 -10.84 -8.46
N GLU A 53 3.85 -12.14 -8.45
CA GLU A 53 2.61 -12.74 -7.96
C GLU A 53 2.43 -12.54 -6.45
N ALA A 54 3.46 -12.84 -5.67
CA ALA A 54 3.45 -12.62 -4.23
C ALA A 54 3.34 -11.13 -3.89
N MET A 55 3.97 -10.26 -4.68
CA MET A 55 3.86 -8.80 -4.55
C MET A 55 2.43 -8.30 -4.76
N LYS A 56 1.71 -8.84 -5.76
CA LYS A 56 0.31 -8.49 -6.02
C LYS A 56 -0.57 -8.80 -4.80
N ILE A 57 -0.44 -10.01 -4.24
CA ILE A 57 -1.20 -10.43 -3.06
C ILE A 57 -0.82 -9.58 -1.85
N ALA A 58 0.47 -9.42 -1.60
CA ALA A 58 1.01 -8.61 -0.52
C ALA A 58 0.41 -7.19 -0.55
N VAL A 59 0.50 -6.49 -1.68
CA VAL A 59 -0.03 -5.13 -1.85
C VAL A 59 -1.54 -5.10 -1.62
N ALA A 60 -2.28 -6.05 -2.18
CA ALA A 60 -3.72 -6.15 -2.03
C ALA A 60 -4.18 -6.25 -0.56
N VAL A 61 -3.45 -7.00 0.27
CA VAL A 61 -3.78 -7.18 1.70
C VAL A 61 -3.17 -6.12 2.63
N SER A 62 -2.40 -5.16 2.09
CA SER A 62 -1.74 -4.12 2.89
C SER A 62 -2.66 -2.97 3.31
N TYR A 63 -3.92 -2.98 2.87
CA TYR A 63 -4.90 -1.94 3.15
C TYR A 63 -5.81 -2.33 4.30
N THR A 64 -6.09 -1.37 5.18
CA THR A 64 -7.07 -1.53 6.26
C THR A 64 -8.49 -1.45 5.73
N ALA A 65 -9.45 -2.07 6.44
CA ALA A 65 -10.86 -1.98 6.08
C ALA A 65 -11.36 -0.53 5.95
N LEU A 66 -10.85 0.39 6.79
CA LEU A 66 -11.21 1.81 6.71
C LEU A 66 -10.69 2.49 5.45
N GLU A 67 -9.48 2.15 4.99
CA GLU A 67 -8.93 2.64 3.73
C GLU A 67 -9.73 2.12 2.54
N LEU A 68 -10.13 0.85 2.57
CA LEU A 68 -10.98 0.24 1.55
C LEU A 68 -12.35 0.92 1.46
N ILE A 69 -13.00 1.18 2.61
CA ILE A 69 -14.29 1.89 2.68
C ILE A 69 -14.18 3.32 2.13
N ARG A 70 -13.08 4.02 2.43
CA ARG A 70 -12.89 5.42 2.03
C ARG A 70 -12.54 5.57 0.55
N GLU A 71 -12.06 4.50 -0.11
CA GLU A 71 -11.57 4.53 -1.47
C GLU A 71 -12.21 3.42 -2.32
N PRO A 72 -13.48 3.54 -2.75
CA PRO A 72 -14.17 2.48 -3.51
C PRO A 72 -13.45 2.06 -4.79
N ARG A 73 -12.74 3.01 -5.44
CA ARG A 73 -11.93 2.73 -6.64
C ARG A 73 -10.72 1.82 -6.33
N LEU A 74 -10.18 1.91 -5.12
CA LEU A 74 -9.11 1.05 -4.65
C LEU A 74 -9.62 -0.39 -4.50
N VAL A 75 -10.81 -0.56 -3.89
CA VAL A 75 -11.47 -1.88 -3.73
C VAL A 75 -11.64 -2.58 -5.07
N GLY A 76 -12.20 -1.89 -6.08
CA GLY A 76 -12.36 -2.48 -7.41
C GLY A 76 -11.04 -2.91 -8.06
N ALA A 77 -9.97 -2.12 -7.87
CA ALA A 77 -8.65 -2.46 -8.39
C ALA A 77 -8.01 -3.65 -7.64
N ILE A 78 -8.22 -3.75 -6.32
CA ILE A 78 -7.76 -4.89 -5.52
C ILE A 78 -8.52 -6.16 -5.92
N ASN A 79 -9.85 -6.11 -5.99
CA ASN A 79 -10.67 -7.26 -6.40
C ASN A 79 -10.26 -7.76 -7.78
N HIS A 80 -9.95 -6.88 -8.72
CA HIS A 80 -9.44 -7.29 -10.04
C HIS A 80 -8.10 -8.06 -9.95
N VAL A 81 -7.17 -7.60 -9.09
CA VAL A 81 -5.88 -8.28 -8.88
C VAL A 81 -6.05 -9.61 -8.16
N LEU A 82 -6.99 -9.69 -7.20
CA LEU A 82 -7.25 -10.86 -6.38
C LEU A 82 -8.15 -11.92 -7.06
N HIS A 83 -8.90 -11.55 -8.11
CA HIS A 83 -9.79 -12.46 -8.82
C HIS A 83 -9.09 -13.72 -9.34
N ALA A 84 -7.81 -13.62 -9.73
CA ALA A 84 -7.04 -14.78 -10.19
C ALA A 84 -6.72 -15.80 -9.08
N TYR A 85 -6.98 -15.43 -7.82
CA TYR A 85 -6.68 -16.22 -6.63
C TYR A 85 -7.95 -16.56 -5.83
N ASP A 86 -9.14 -16.31 -6.38
CA ASP A 86 -10.43 -16.51 -5.71
C ASP A 86 -10.56 -15.79 -4.35
N PHE A 87 -9.95 -14.61 -4.21
CA PHE A 87 -10.08 -13.75 -3.03
C PHE A 87 -10.86 -12.46 -3.34
N GLN A 88 -11.64 -11.99 -2.37
CA GLN A 88 -12.32 -10.69 -2.39
C GLN A 88 -11.82 -9.81 -1.25
N ALA A 89 -11.63 -8.52 -1.54
CA ALA A 89 -11.24 -7.50 -0.57
C ALA A 89 -12.41 -6.62 -0.11
N ASP A 90 -13.57 -6.71 -0.75
CA ASP A 90 -14.74 -5.92 -0.35
C ASP A 90 -15.29 -6.43 1.00
N PRO A 91 -15.31 -5.61 2.06
CA PRO A 91 -15.85 -6.01 3.35
C PRO A 91 -17.39 -6.13 3.37
N HIS A 92 -18.10 -5.71 2.32
CA HIS A 92 -19.56 -5.66 2.25
C HIS A 92 -20.17 -6.65 1.24
N GLU A 93 -19.37 -7.25 0.37
CA GLU A 93 -19.84 -8.23 -0.61
C GLU A 93 -19.96 -9.60 0.09
N ARG A 94 -21.20 -10.01 0.40
CA ARG A 94 -21.56 -11.37 0.83
C ARG A 94 -22.28 -12.09 -0.30
#